data_AF-A0A5S9M910-F1
#
_entry.id   AF-A0A5S9M910-F1
#
_cell.length_a   1.000
_cell.length_b   1.000
_cell.length_c   1.000
_cell.angle_alpha   90.00
_cell.angle_beta   90.00
_cell.angle_gamma   90.00
#
_symmetry.space_group_name_H-M   'P 1'
#
loop_
_entity.id
_entity.type
_entity.pdbx_description
1 polymer ?
#
loop_
_entity_poly.entity_id
_entity_poly.type
_entity_poly.pdbx_seq_one_letter_code
_entity_poly.pdbx_strand_id
1 'polypeptide(L)'
;MAVRSFTLYSIISVALTTIFLGILPETSVSHDILLNAVFGGVISAVGIGITLKYGASTGGLDIVAMVLAKWKDKPVGTYFFILNGIIIFTAGLLQGWEKALYTLVTLYVTTKGH
;
A
#
# COMPACT_ATOMS: atom_id res chain seq x y z
N MET A 1 -7.68 -24.85 -0.54
CA MET A 1 -6.54 -24.92 0.41
C MET A 1 -5.68 -23.65 0.41
N ALA A 2 -5.38 -23.06 -0.76
CA ALA A 2 -4.55 -21.84 -0.90
C ALA A 2 -5.04 -20.59 -0.13
N VAL A 3 -6.36 -20.43 0.08
CA VAL A 3 -6.93 -19.23 0.73
C VAL A 3 -6.63 -19.15 2.23
N ARG A 4 -6.64 -20.29 2.95
CA ARG A 4 -6.33 -20.30 4.40
C ARG A 4 -4.88 -19.89 4.65
N SER A 5 -3.95 -20.37 3.83
CA SER A 5 -2.54 -20.01 3.93
C SER A 5 -2.32 -18.52 3.61
N PHE A 6 -2.96 -17.99 2.56
CA PHE A 6 -2.88 -16.57 2.21
C PHE A 6 -3.40 -15.66 3.34
N THR A 7 -4.56 -15.99 3.92
CA THR A 7 -5.13 -15.22 5.04
C THR A 7 -4.21 -15.26 6.26
N LEU A 8 -3.65 -16.44 6.60
CA LEU A 8 -2.75 -16.57 7.73
C LEU A 8 -1.45 -15.77 7.54
N TYR A 9 -0.81 -15.87 6.38
CA TYR A 9 0.41 -15.11 6.09
C TYR A 9 0.15 -13.60 6.04
N SER A 10 -1.02 -13.17 5.56
CA SER A 10 -1.43 -11.77 5.61
C SER A 10 -1.61 -11.30 7.06
N ILE A 11 -2.28 -12.07 7.92
CA ILE A 11 -2.43 -11.71 9.34
C ILE A 11 -1.06 -11.55 10.02
N ILE A 12 -0.13 -12.49 9.78
CA ILE A 12 1.23 -12.41 10.33
C ILE A 12 1.95 -11.17 9.81
N SER A 13 1.89 -10.92 8.49
CA SER A 13 2.52 -9.75 7.88
C SER A 13 1.99 -8.45 8.47
N VAL A 14 0.66 -8.33 8.65
CA VAL A 14 0.03 -7.13 9.20
C VAL A 14 0.38 -6.92 10.66
N ALA A 15 0.38 -7.99 11.45
CA ALA A 15 0.77 -7.93 12.85
C ALA A 15 2.23 -7.46 13.00
N LEU A 16 3.14 -8.03 12.19
CA LEU A 16 4.54 -7.61 12.17
C LEU A 16 4.67 -6.15 11.76
N THR A 17 4.07 -5.73 10.63
CA THR A 17 4.11 -4.33 10.18
C THR A 17 3.61 -3.38 11.26
N THR A 18 2.53 -3.74 11.96
CA THR A 18 1.97 -2.91 13.05
C THR A 18 2.92 -2.79 14.23
N ILE A 19 3.57 -3.89 14.64
CA ILE A 19 4.56 -3.88 15.72
C ILE A 19 5.77 -3.03 15.34
N PHE A 20 6.28 -3.19 14.11
CA PHE A 20 7.42 -2.40 13.63
C PHE A 20 7.10 -0.90 13.58
N LEU A 21 5.90 -0.52 13.12
CA LEU A 21 5.46 0.88 13.13
C LEU A 21 5.37 1.47 14.55
N GLY A 22 5.05 0.66 15.57
CA GLY A 22 5.03 1.11 16.96
C GLY A 22 6.41 1.27 17.61
N ILE A 23 7.43 0.58 17.09
CA ILE A 23 8.80 0.62 17.62
C ILE A 23 9.66 1.65 16.87
N LEU A 24 9.45 1.79 15.57
CA LEU A 24 10.23 2.68 14.72
C LEU A 24 9.82 4.14 14.93
N PRO A 25 10.76 5.06 15.20
CA PRO A 25 10.44 6.46 15.39
C PRO A 25 10.06 7.12 14.06
N GLU A 26 9.05 7.98 14.09
CA GLU A 26 8.66 8.84 12.96
C GLU A 26 9.77 9.88 12.71
N THR A 27 10.71 9.53 11.84
CA THR A 27 11.82 10.40 11.47
C THR A 27 11.77 10.72 9.98
N SER A 28 11.85 12.01 9.65
CA SER A 28 12.03 12.42 8.26
C SER A 28 13.51 12.25 7.91
N VAL A 29 13.79 11.39 6.93
CA VAL A 29 15.16 11.15 6.46
C VAL A 29 15.69 12.39 5.73
N SER A 30 14.81 13.11 5.04
CA SER A 30 15.09 14.39 4.37
C SER A 30 14.01 15.42 4.68
N HIS A 31 14.36 16.71 4.58
CA HIS A 31 13.38 17.80 4.56
C HIS A 31 12.65 17.91 3.21
N ASP A 32 13.17 17.28 2.16
CA ASP A 32 12.54 17.21 0.85
C ASP A 32 11.48 16.10 0.83
N ILE A 33 10.22 16.51 0.76
CA ILE A 33 9.05 15.62 0.76
C ILE A 33 9.03 14.74 -0.51
N LEU A 34 9.47 15.26 -1.65
CA LEU A 34 9.52 14.50 -2.89
C LEU A 34 10.56 13.39 -2.80
N LEU A 35 11.72 13.69 -2.20
CA LEU A 35 12.76 12.68 -1.96
C LEU A 35 12.24 11.57 -1.05
N ASN A 36 11.59 11.93 0.06
CA ASN A 36 10.98 10.96 0.97
C ASN A 36 9.89 10.13 0.28
N ALA A 37 9.04 10.74 -0.54
CA ALA A 37 7.98 10.06 -1.29
C ALA A 37 8.52 9.02 -2.27
N VAL A 38 9.56 9.38 -3.03
CA VAL A 38 10.18 8.48 -4.01
C VAL A 38 10.93 7.35 -3.32
N PHE A 39 11.86 7.64 -2.40
CA PHE A 39 12.66 6.61 -1.74
C PHE A 39 11.80 5.71 -0.82
N GLY A 40 10.86 6.29 -0.09
CA GLY A 40 9.88 5.55 0.70
C GLY A 40 9.01 4.64 -0.17
N GLY A 41 8.60 5.12 -1.35
CA GLY A 41 7.89 4.33 -2.35
C GLY A 41 8.71 3.15 -2.88
N VAL A 42 10.00 3.34 -3.20
CA VAL A 42 10.89 2.25 -3.66
C VAL A 42 11.08 1.19 -2.58
N ILE A 43 11.37 1.59 -1.35
CA ILE A 43 11.54 0.65 -0.22
C ILE A 43 10.25 -0.13 0.02
N SER A 44 9.10 0.57 -0.01
CA SER A 44 7.78 -0.05 0.14
C SER A 44 7.49 -1.04 -1.00
N ALA A 45 7.85 -0.70 -2.24
CA ALA A 45 7.68 -1.59 -3.40
C ALA A 45 8.41 -2.92 -3.20
N VAL A 46 9.63 -2.88 -2.69
CA VAL A 46 10.43 -4.10 -2.41
C VAL A 46 9.76 -4.95 -1.32
N GLY A 47 9.36 -4.33 -0.21
CA GLY A 47 8.69 -5.05 0.89
C GLY A 47 7.34 -5.65 0.49
N ILE A 48 6.51 -4.87 -0.22
CA ILE A 48 5.21 -5.31 -0.73
C ILE A 48 5.41 -6.42 -1.77
N GLY A 49 6.34 -6.26 -2.71
CA GLY A 49 6.63 -7.25 -3.76
C GLY A 49 7.07 -8.59 -3.19
N ILE A 50 7.92 -8.59 -2.16
CA ILE A 50 8.31 -9.81 -1.43
C ILE A 50 7.08 -10.44 -0.75
N THR A 51 6.28 -9.65 -0.05
CA THR A 51 5.08 -10.11 0.66
C THR A 51 4.08 -10.76 -0.29
N LEU A 52 3.80 -10.12 -1.43
CA LEU A 52 2.92 -10.64 -2.48
C LEU A 52 3.50 -11.92 -3.12
N LYS A 53 4.82 -11.98 -3.36
CA LYS A 53 5.49 -13.15 -3.94
C LYS A 53 5.33 -14.41 -3.07
N TYR A 54 5.28 -14.26 -1.74
CA TYR A 54 5.04 -15.36 -0.81
C TYR A 54 3.54 -15.61 -0.52
N GLY A 55 2.63 -14.95 -1.25
CA GLY A 55 1.20 -15.14 -1.09
C GLY A 55 0.67 -14.54 0.21
N ALA A 56 1.15 -13.35 0.59
CA ALA A 56 0.64 -12.56 1.70
C ALA A 56 0.26 -11.15 1.23
N SER A 57 -0.47 -10.40 2.05
CA SER A 57 -0.78 -8.99 1.84
C SER A 57 -0.28 -8.16 3.01
N THR A 58 0.04 -6.90 2.75
CA THR A 58 0.53 -5.93 3.74
C THR A 58 -0.56 -5.33 4.62
N GLY A 59 -1.83 -5.72 4.45
CA GLY A 59 -2.93 -5.25 5.31
C GLY A 59 -3.64 -3.99 4.85
N GLY A 60 -3.20 -3.40 3.74
CA GLY A 60 -3.79 -2.18 3.21
C GLY A 60 -5.10 -2.42 2.46
N LEU A 61 -5.45 -1.44 1.63
CA LEU A 61 -6.59 -1.52 0.72
C LEU A 61 -6.48 -2.65 -0.30
N ASP A 62 -5.30 -3.23 -0.45
CA ASP A 62 -5.02 -4.41 -1.25
C ASP A 62 -5.89 -5.60 -0.82
N ILE A 63 -6.06 -5.80 0.49
CA ILE A 63 -6.95 -6.83 1.04
C ILE A 63 -8.39 -6.55 0.63
N VAL A 64 -8.84 -5.30 0.77
CA VAL A 64 -10.20 -4.88 0.40
C VAL A 64 -10.42 -5.07 -1.10
N ALA A 65 -9.46 -4.66 -1.94
CA ALA A 65 -9.51 -4.84 -3.38
C ALA A 65 -9.58 -6.31 -3.78
N MET A 66 -8.79 -7.19 -3.15
CA MET A 66 -8.80 -8.62 -3.40
C MET A 66 -10.11 -9.30 -2.96
N VAL A 67 -10.65 -8.92 -1.79
CA VAL A 67 -11.93 -9.46 -1.30
C VAL A 67 -13.07 -9.03 -2.23
N LEU A 68 -13.13 -7.75 -2.63
CA LEU A 68 -14.14 -7.24 -3.55
C LEU A 68 -14.03 -7.85 -4.94
N ALA A 69 -12.80 -8.01 -5.45
CA ALA A 69 -12.53 -8.68 -6.72
C ALA A 69 -13.09 -10.11 -6.75
N LYS A 70 -12.88 -10.88 -5.68
CA LYS A 70 -13.44 -12.23 -5.53
C LYS A 70 -14.96 -12.27 -5.42
N TRP A 71 -15.57 -11.24 -4.84
CA TRP A 71 -17.03 -11.17 -4.67
C TRP A 71 -17.76 -10.80 -5.96
N LYS A 72 -17.11 -10.05 -6.84
CA LYS A 72 -17.71 -9.46 -8.05
C LYS A 72 -17.13 -10.00 -9.36
N ASP A 73 -16.22 -10.98 -9.27
CA ASP A 73 -15.50 -11.63 -10.38
C ASP A 73 -14.85 -10.63 -11.36
N LYS A 74 -14.33 -9.52 -10.81
CA LYS A 74 -13.62 -8.49 -11.57
C LYS A 74 -12.12 -8.51 -11.25
N PRO A 75 -11.26 -8.00 -12.15
CA PRO A 75 -9.83 -7.90 -11.89
C PRO A 75 -9.54 -7.08 -10.62
N VAL A 76 -8.63 -7.57 -9.78
CA VAL A 76 -8.17 -6.88 -8.55
C VAL A 76 -7.69 -5.46 -8.87
N GLY A 77 -7.00 -5.28 -10.00
CA GLY A 77 -6.50 -3.99 -10.45
C GLY A 77 -7.58 -2.91 -10.60
N THR A 78 -8.82 -3.27 -10.99
CA THR A 78 -9.92 -2.29 -11.10
C THR A 78 -10.30 -1.73 -9.73
N TYR A 79 -10.46 -2.60 -8.72
CA TYR A 79 -10.77 -2.16 -7.37
C TYR A 79 -9.61 -1.40 -6.74
N PHE A 80 -8.38 -1.84 -7.00
CA PHE A 80 -7.18 -1.15 -6.55
C PHE A 80 -7.10 0.29 -7.08
N PHE A 81 -7.36 0.49 -8.38
CA PHE A 81 -7.37 1.82 -8.99
C PHE A 81 -8.47 2.71 -8.43
N ILE A 82 -9.69 2.19 -8.27
CA ILE A 82 -10.83 2.95 -7.74
C ILE A 82 -10.55 3.39 -6.29
N LEU A 83 -10.11 2.46 -5.43
CA LEU A 83 -9.85 2.74 -4.02
C LEU A 83 -8.73 3.78 -3.87
N ASN A 84 -7.61 3.62 -4.59
CA ASN A 84 -6.52 4.60 -4.55
C ASN A 84 -6.91 5.95 -5.15
N GLY A 85 -7.74 5.96 -6.20
CA GLY A 85 -8.29 7.20 -6.78
C GLY A 85 -9.13 7.98 -5.76
N ILE A 86 -9.98 7.28 -4.99
CA ILE A 86 -10.77 7.88 -3.91
C ILE A 86 -9.85 8.46 -2.82
N ILE A 87 -8.80 7.75 -2.43
CA ILE A 87 -7.83 8.27 -1.43
C ILE A 87 -7.19 9.55 -1.91
N ILE A 88 -6.61 9.55 -3.11
CA ILE A 88 -5.88 10.71 -3.65
C ILE A 88 -6.82 11.90 -3.78
N PHE A 89 -8.03 11.67 -4.30
CA PHE A 89 -9.04 12.72 -4.43
C PHE A 89 -9.44 13.31 -3.08
N THR A 90 -9.69 12.45 -2.09
CA THR A 90 -10.06 12.88 -0.73
C THR A 90 -8.89 13.58 -0.03
N ALA A 91 -7.65 13.12 -0.24
CA ALA A 91 -6.44 13.78 0.25
C ALA A 91 -6.27 15.17 -0.36
N GLY A 92 -6.59 15.34 -1.65
CA GLY A 92 -6.57 16.65 -2.32
C GLY A 92 -7.55 17.65 -1.69
N LEU A 93 -8.76 17.18 -1.36
CA LEU A 93 -9.79 18.00 -0.72
C LEU A 93 -9.47 18.35 0.74
N LEU A 94 -8.89 17.40 1.51
CA LEU A 94 -8.67 17.57 2.95
C LEU A 94 -7.31 18.17 3.32
N GLN A 95 -6.25 17.81 2.57
CA GLN A 95 -4.86 18.11 2.92
C GLN A 95 -4.19 19.07 1.92
N GLY A 96 -4.89 19.40 0.83
CA GLY A 96 -4.39 20.22 -0.27
C GLY A 96 -3.78 19.38 -1.39
N TRP A 97 -3.86 19.92 -2.61
CA TRP A 97 -3.42 19.23 -3.82
C TRP A 97 -1.93 18.87 -3.83
N GLU A 98 -1.07 19.66 -3.17
CA GLU A 98 0.36 19.37 -3.12
C GLU A 98 0.66 18.05 -2.39
N LYS A 99 0.07 17.83 -1.21
CA LYS A 99 0.22 16.56 -0.46
C LYS A 99 -0.42 15.38 -1.18
N ALA A 100 -1.52 15.61 -1.88
CA ALA A 100 -2.17 14.58 -2.70
C ALA A 100 -1.28 14.16 -3.87
N LEU A 101 -0.60 15.11 -4.52
CA LEU A 101 0.35 14.82 -5.60
C LEU A 101 1.57 14.04 -5.08
N TYR A 102 2.10 14.37 -3.89
CA TYR A 102 3.17 13.55 -3.29
C TYR A 102 2.70 12.12 -3.00
N THR A 103 1.48 11.95 -2.49
CA THR A 103 0.88 10.61 -2.30
C THR A 103 0.76 9.86 -3.63
N LEU A 104 0.37 10.55 -4.71
CA LEU A 104 0.29 9.97 -6.05
C LEU A 104 1.67 9.54 -6.57
N VAL A 105 2.72 10.33 -6.32
CA VAL A 105 4.10 9.97 -6.67
C VAL A 105 4.52 8.71 -5.92
N THR A 106 4.34 8.66 -4.60
CA THR A 106 4.64 7.47 -3.79
C THR A 106 3.88 6.25 -4.31
N LEU A 107 2.59 6.41 -4.62
CA LEU A 107 1.76 5.33 -5.15
C LEU A 107 2.28 4.83 -6.49
N TYR A 108 2.64 5.74 -7.42
CA TYR A 108 3.16 5.36 -8.73
C TYR A 108 4.47 4.59 -8.63
N VAL A 109 5.40 5.07 -7.80
CA VAL A 109 6.70 4.42 -7.58
C VAL A 109 6.52 3.05 -6.93
N THR A 110 5.63 2.95 -5.93
CA THR A 110 5.30 1.69 -5.28
C THR A 110 4.69 0.71 -6.28
N THR A 111 3.72 1.20 -7.08
CA THR A 111 2.90 0.36 -7.97
C THR A 111 3.65 -0.18 -9.17
N LYS A 112 4.59 0.59 -9.72
CA LYS A 112 5.37 0.18 -10.89
C LYS A 112 6.33 -0.97 -10.59
N GLY A 113 6.68 -1.20 -9.32
CA GLY A 113 7.65 -2.22 -8.91
C GLY A 113 7.10 -3.64 -8.83
N HIS A 114 5.80 -3.86 -9.02
CA HIS A 114 5.13 -5.14 -8.79
C HIS A 114 4.03 -5.44 -9.82
#